data_AF-N6TD84-F1
#
_entry.id   AF-N6TD84-F1
#
_cell.length_a   1.000
_cell.length_b   1.000
_cell.length_c   1.000
_cell.angle_alpha   90.00
_cell.angle_beta   90.00
_cell.angle_gamma   90.00
#
_symmetry.space_group_name_H-M   'P 1'
#
loop_
_entity.id
_entity.type
_entity.pdbx_description
1 polymer ?
#
loop_
_entity_poly.entity_id
_entity_poly.type
_entity_poly.pdbx_seq_one_letter_code
_entity_poly.pdbx_strand_id
1 'polypeptide(L)'
;MSNTVEFQHLLKHPVIVSFLFMKWLQIQWLFWTNLAFYITFAVSLVVYIFSSYAYFPIEEQKSVILVLLQHVSYICLVLTLFVLLFRELFQMRAAPTKYFNAFENYIEIILVAVTAMIVFIRSPSHDTRKQLSSIAILLAAFELVLMFGQHPYFSTNVVMLKRVSFNFFKFLIWYSMLIIAFALSFYLLFALDPTAADPTAIKITTNETEAPDEDASFSNPAQSVFKTIIMLTGEFDASSINFSSFPLTSKLIFALFVFMIAIILLNLLNGLA
;
A
#
# COMPACT_ATOMS: atom_id res chain seq x y z
N MET A 1 12.09 -4.87 28.12
CA MET A 1 13.57 -5.05 28.05
C MET A 1 14.18 -3.68 28.29
N SER A 2 15.16 -3.58 29.19
CA SER A 2 15.76 -2.28 29.56
C SER A 2 16.57 -1.73 28.38
N ASN A 3 16.30 -0.48 27.98
CA ASN A 3 16.99 0.22 26.90
C ASN A 3 18.37 0.78 27.31
N THR A 4 19.01 0.18 28.31
CA THR A 4 20.32 0.63 28.80
C THR A 4 21.42 0.13 27.86
N VAL A 5 21.97 1.07 27.08
CA VAL A 5 23.01 0.85 26.06
C VAL A 5 24.24 0.13 26.64
N GLU A 6 24.52 0.37 27.92
CA GLU A 6 25.68 -0.18 28.65
C GLU A 6 25.73 -1.71 28.67
N PHE A 7 24.60 -2.42 28.68
CA PHE A 7 24.59 -3.89 28.77
C PHE A 7 24.48 -4.60 27.41
N GLN A 8 24.39 -3.87 26.29
CA GLN A 8 24.28 -4.49 24.97
C GLN A 8 25.53 -5.27 24.56
N HIS A 9 26.71 -4.89 25.06
CA HIS A 9 27.95 -5.61 24.78
C HIS A 9 27.96 -7.02 25.41
N LEU A 10 27.28 -7.22 26.53
CA LEU A 10 27.15 -8.52 27.18
C LEU A 10 26.35 -9.51 26.33
N LEU A 11 25.36 -9.03 25.55
CA LEU A 11 24.60 -9.88 24.63
C LEU A 11 25.44 -10.46 23.49
N LYS A 12 26.61 -9.87 23.17
CA LYS A 12 27.56 -10.38 22.18
C LYS A 12 28.49 -11.46 22.74
N HIS A 13 28.46 -11.70 24.06
CA HIS A 13 29.30 -12.72 24.68
C HIS A 13 28.97 -14.11 24.10
N PRO A 14 29.97 -14.92 23.71
CA PRO A 14 29.75 -16.19 23.00
C PRO A 14 28.83 -17.16 23.76
N VAL A 15 28.86 -17.13 25.09
CA VAL A 15 27.96 -17.95 25.94
C VAL A 15 26.50 -17.51 25.82
N ILE A 16 26.24 -16.20 25.83
CA ILE A 16 24.86 -15.66 25.76
C ILE A 16 24.30 -15.86 24.35
N VAL A 17 25.11 -15.64 23.31
CA VAL A 17 24.72 -15.91 21.91
C VAL A 17 24.39 -17.39 21.72
N SER A 18 25.25 -18.29 22.20
CA SER A 18 25.02 -19.74 22.09
C SER A 18 23.76 -20.17 22.85
N PHE A 19 23.52 -19.60 24.04
CA PHE A 19 22.32 -19.86 24.81
C PHE A 19 21.04 -19.36 24.10
N LEU A 20 21.07 -18.16 23.53
CA LEU A 20 19.94 -17.60 22.78
C LEU A 20 19.65 -18.42 21.52
N PHE A 21 20.68 -18.87 20.81
CA PHE A 21 20.55 -19.73 19.64
C PHE A 21 19.94 -21.08 20.01
N MET A 22 20.38 -21.71 21.11
CA MET A 22 19.78 -22.95 21.61
C MET A 22 18.30 -22.76 21.98
N LYS A 23 17.94 -21.64 22.61
CA LYS A 23 16.53 -21.32 22.91
C LYS A 23 15.71 -21.05 21.65
N TRP A 24 16.27 -20.36 20.68
CA TRP A 24 15.61 -20.14 19.39
C TRP A 24 15.32 -21.48 18.70
N LEU A 25 16.26 -22.43 18.69
CA LEU A 25 16.04 -23.75 18.11
C LEU A 25 14.91 -24.54 18.77
N GLN A 26 14.62 -24.30 20.06
CA GLN A 26 13.50 -24.90 20.76
C GLN A 26 12.16 -24.23 20.42
N ILE A 27 12.16 -22.90 20.23
CA ILE A 27 10.96 -22.08 20.04
C ILE A 27 10.60 -21.89 18.55
N GLN A 28 11.54 -22.12 17.62
CA GLN A 28 11.37 -21.88 16.18
C GLN A 28 10.19 -22.65 15.58
N TRP A 29 9.81 -23.80 16.13
CA TRP A 29 8.65 -24.54 15.64
C TRP A 29 7.33 -23.76 15.81
N LEU A 30 7.19 -22.95 16.87
CA LEU A 30 6.04 -22.06 17.04
C LEU A 30 6.02 -20.96 15.97
N PHE A 31 7.19 -20.46 15.57
CA PHE A 31 7.29 -19.49 14.47
C PHE A 31 6.88 -20.13 13.14
N TRP A 32 7.44 -21.30 12.79
CA TRP A 32 7.12 -21.98 11.54
C TRP A 32 5.66 -22.41 11.44
N THR A 33 5.06 -22.85 12.54
CA THR A 33 3.62 -23.18 12.56
C THR A 33 2.75 -21.94 12.36
N ASN A 34 3.05 -20.82 13.04
CA ASN A 34 2.34 -19.57 12.83
C ASN A 34 2.47 -19.07 11.38
N LEU A 35 3.69 -19.11 10.83
CA LEU A 35 3.96 -18.74 9.43
C LEU A 35 3.20 -19.65 8.45
N ALA A 36 3.15 -20.96 8.70
CA ALA A 36 2.42 -21.91 7.85
C ALA A 36 0.90 -21.65 7.89
N PHE A 37 0.32 -21.38 9.06
CA PHE A 37 -1.09 -20.99 9.18
C PHE A 37 -1.38 -19.69 8.42
N TYR A 38 -0.50 -18.70 8.55
CA TYR A 38 -0.66 -17.42 7.87
C TYR A 38 -0.51 -17.55 6.34
N ILE A 39 0.47 -18.32 5.85
CA ILE A 39 0.61 -18.58 4.41
C ILE A 39 -0.63 -19.32 3.88
N THR A 40 -1.15 -20.29 4.64
CA THR A 40 -2.38 -21.00 4.27
C THR A 40 -3.56 -20.03 4.17
N PHE A 41 -3.70 -19.12 5.14
CA PHE A 41 -4.67 -18.03 5.10
C PHE A 41 -4.50 -17.16 3.84
N ALA A 42 -3.29 -16.63 3.60
CA ALA A 42 -3.02 -15.71 2.49
C ALA A 42 -3.28 -16.37 1.12
N VAL A 43 -2.86 -17.62 0.94
CA VAL A 43 -3.13 -18.39 -0.28
C VAL A 43 -4.63 -18.63 -0.44
N SER A 44 -5.33 -19.04 0.62
CA SER A 44 -6.79 -19.25 0.57
C SER A 44 -7.54 -17.96 0.23
N LEU A 45 -7.08 -16.80 0.74
CA LEU A 45 -7.62 -15.48 0.44
C LEU A 45 -7.47 -15.12 -1.02
N VAL A 46 -6.26 -15.25 -1.56
CA VAL A 46 -6.00 -14.97 -2.97
C VAL A 46 -6.82 -15.91 -3.86
N VAL A 47 -6.78 -17.22 -3.62
CA VAL A 47 -7.53 -18.20 -4.42
C VAL A 47 -9.04 -17.94 -4.35
N TYR A 48 -9.58 -17.62 -3.17
CA TYR A 48 -10.99 -17.28 -3.00
C TYR A 48 -11.35 -16.00 -3.76
N ILE A 49 -10.55 -14.94 -3.65
CA ILE A 49 -10.77 -13.67 -4.37
C ILE A 49 -10.77 -13.92 -5.88
N PHE A 50 -9.77 -14.61 -6.43
CA PHE A 50 -9.74 -14.85 -7.87
C PHE A 50 -10.89 -15.77 -8.33
N SER A 51 -11.19 -16.84 -7.61
CA SER A 51 -12.25 -17.79 -7.99
C SER A 51 -13.66 -17.20 -7.85
N SER A 52 -13.87 -16.35 -6.85
CA SER A 52 -15.17 -15.73 -6.57
C SER A 52 -15.38 -14.41 -7.31
N TYR A 53 -14.31 -13.64 -7.61
CA TYR A 53 -14.40 -12.26 -8.13
C TYR A 53 -13.81 -12.03 -9.53
N ALA A 54 -12.82 -12.81 -9.98
CA ALA A 54 -12.21 -12.58 -11.29
C ALA A 54 -12.99 -13.23 -12.45
N TYR A 55 -13.78 -14.28 -12.17
CA TYR A 55 -14.50 -15.09 -13.19
C TYR A 55 -15.99 -14.73 -13.35
N PHE A 56 -16.34 -13.45 -13.31
CA PHE A 56 -17.74 -13.01 -13.50
C PHE A 56 -18.32 -13.01 -14.92
N PRO A 57 -17.56 -12.90 -16.04
CA PRO A 57 -18.22 -12.80 -17.35
C PRO A 57 -18.61 -14.15 -17.99
N ILE A 58 -18.27 -15.30 -17.39
CA ILE A 58 -18.50 -16.63 -17.99
C ILE A 58 -19.34 -17.50 -17.05
N GLU A 59 -20.57 -17.09 -16.77
CA GLU A 59 -21.53 -17.88 -15.99
C GLU A 59 -21.93 -19.19 -16.70
N GLU A 60 -21.75 -19.30 -18.02
CA GLU A 60 -22.26 -20.45 -18.79
C GLU A 60 -21.34 -21.69 -18.79
N GLN A 61 -20.09 -21.62 -18.30
CA GLN A 61 -19.22 -22.81 -18.31
C GLN A 61 -18.16 -22.85 -17.19
N LYS A 62 -18.60 -22.71 -15.93
CA LYS A 62 -17.70 -23.04 -14.80
C LYS A 62 -17.45 -24.54 -14.76
N SER A 63 -16.20 -24.95 -14.96
CA SER A 63 -15.79 -26.33 -14.78
C SER A 63 -16.03 -26.78 -13.33
N VAL A 64 -16.37 -28.06 -13.14
CA VAL A 64 -16.58 -28.66 -11.81
C VAL A 64 -15.39 -28.40 -10.87
N ILE A 65 -14.18 -28.38 -11.42
CA ILE A 65 -12.93 -28.12 -10.71
C ILE A 65 -12.91 -26.70 -10.11
N LEU A 66 -13.33 -25.68 -10.86
CA LEU A 66 -13.35 -24.30 -10.37
C LEU A 66 -14.39 -24.11 -9.26
N VAL A 67 -15.55 -24.76 -9.38
CA VAL A 67 -16.58 -24.74 -8.33
C VAL A 67 -16.05 -25.41 -7.06
N LEU A 68 -15.41 -26.58 -7.18
CA LEU A 68 -14.80 -27.27 -6.04
C LEU A 68 -13.72 -26.39 -5.39
N LEU A 69 -12.83 -25.80 -6.18
CA LEU A 69 -11.76 -24.91 -5.70
C LEU A 69 -12.32 -23.71 -4.94
N GLN A 70 -13.43 -23.12 -5.42
CA GLN A 70 -14.12 -22.03 -4.74
C GLN A 70 -14.66 -22.47 -3.37
N HIS A 71 -15.33 -23.62 -3.28
CA HIS A 71 -15.88 -24.11 -2.01
C HIS A 71 -14.78 -24.48 -1.01
N VAL A 72 -13.73 -25.17 -1.47
CA VAL A 72 -12.59 -25.56 -0.62
C VAL A 72 -11.84 -24.34 -0.12
N SER A 73 -11.54 -23.37 -1.00
CA SER A 73 -10.87 -22.12 -0.59
C SER A 73 -11.72 -21.30 0.38
N TYR A 74 -13.04 -21.24 0.17
CA TYR A 74 -13.95 -20.56 1.11
C TYR A 74 -13.93 -21.20 2.51
N ILE A 75 -14.07 -22.53 2.59
CA ILE A 75 -14.04 -23.25 3.87
C ILE A 75 -12.68 -23.07 4.57
N CYS A 76 -11.59 -23.19 3.83
CA CYS A 76 -10.24 -23.00 4.35
C CYS A 76 -10.02 -21.57 4.87
N LEU A 77 -10.49 -20.57 4.12
CA LEU A 77 -10.40 -19.16 4.49
C LEU A 77 -11.20 -18.85 5.75
N VAL A 78 -12.44 -19.33 5.85
CA VAL A 78 -13.27 -19.13 7.05
C VAL A 78 -12.60 -19.75 8.27
N LEU A 79 -12.11 -20.99 8.14
CA LEU A 79 -11.42 -21.68 9.23
C LEU A 79 -10.16 -20.93 9.69
N THR A 80 -9.31 -20.52 8.74
CA THR A 80 -8.08 -19.78 9.06
C THR A 80 -8.35 -18.37 9.59
N LEU A 81 -9.41 -17.70 9.13
CA LEU A 81 -9.86 -16.42 9.66
C LEU A 81 -10.27 -16.53 11.15
N PHE A 82 -10.99 -17.59 11.53
CA PHE A 82 -11.32 -17.82 12.94
C PHE A 82 -10.09 -18.10 13.80
N VAL A 83 -9.10 -18.83 13.26
CA VAL A 83 -7.82 -19.07 13.96
C VAL A 83 -7.06 -17.76 14.18
N LEU A 84 -6.98 -16.89 13.16
CA LEU A 84 -6.35 -15.57 13.28
C LEU A 84 -7.08 -14.69 14.28
N LEU A 85 -8.42 -14.64 14.23
CA LEU A 85 -9.22 -13.86 15.17
C LEU A 85 -9.00 -14.33 16.61
N PHE A 86 -8.97 -15.63 16.85
CA PHE A 86 -8.69 -16.18 18.17
C PHE A 86 -7.27 -15.83 18.66
N ARG A 87 -6.26 -15.95 17.79
CA ARG A 87 -4.88 -15.55 18.08
C ARG A 87 -4.81 -14.06 18.45
N GLU A 88 -5.51 -13.21 17.71
CA GLU A 88 -5.51 -11.76 17.93
C GLU A 88 -6.15 -11.37 19.26
N LEU A 89 -7.29 -11.99 19.57
CA LEU A 89 -7.95 -11.81 20.86
C LEU A 89 -7.08 -12.30 22.02
N PHE A 90 -6.35 -13.41 21.84
CA PHE A 90 -5.42 -13.91 22.85
C PHE A 90 -4.26 -12.94 23.07
N GLN A 91 -3.67 -12.41 22.00
CA GLN A 91 -2.56 -11.45 22.08
C GLN A 91 -2.99 -10.13 22.74
N MET A 92 -4.16 -9.61 22.38
CA MET A 92 -4.75 -8.41 22.98
C MET A 92 -5.03 -8.59 24.47
N ARG A 93 -5.53 -9.76 24.89
CA ARG A 93 -5.79 -10.07 26.31
C ARG A 93 -4.50 -10.29 27.12
N ALA A 94 -3.51 -10.97 26.56
CA ALA A 94 -2.28 -11.33 27.27
C ALA A 94 -1.37 -10.11 27.55
N ALA A 95 -1.30 -9.15 26.62
CA ALA A 95 -0.39 -8.01 26.76
C ALA A 95 -0.93 -6.72 26.08
N PRO A 96 -2.01 -6.11 26.62
CA PRO A 96 -2.71 -5.01 25.95
C PRO A 96 -1.82 -3.77 25.72
N THR A 97 -0.99 -3.39 26.68
CA THR A 97 -0.13 -2.19 26.57
C THR A 97 0.94 -2.34 25.50
N LYS A 98 1.54 -3.53 25.37
CA LYS A 98 2.50 -3.82 24.31
C LYS A 98 1.79 -3.96 22.96
N TYR A 99 0.59 -4.52 22.98
CA TYR A 99 -0.21 -4.76 21.79
C TYR A 99 -0.58 -3.45 21.07
N PHE A 100 -1.15 -2.48 21.78
CA PHE A 100 -1.56 -1.21 21.16
C PHE A 100 -0.41 -0.28 20.77
N ASN A 101 0.83 -0.57 21.19
CA ASN A 101 2.02 0.20 20.80
C ASN A 101 2.72 -0.35 19.56
N ALA A 102 2.39 -1.57 19.11
CA ALA A 102 3.02 -2.19 17.95
C ALA A 102 2.16 -1.95 16.70
N PHE A 103 2.76 -1.33 15.68
CA PHE A 103 2.10 -1.01 14.41
C PHE A 103 1.62 -2.27 13.66
N GLU A 104 2.35 -3.37 13.81
CA GLU A 104 2.06 -4.67 13.20
C GLU A 104 0.66 -5.17 13.57
N ASN A 105 0.26 -5.03 14.84
CA ASN A 105 -1.04 -5.49 15.30
C ASN A 105 -2.19 -4.68 14.66
N TYR A 106 -1.99 -3.40 14.35
CA TYR A 106 -2.99 -2.61 13.63
C TYR A 106 -3.20 -3.12 12.21
N ILE A 107 -2.12 -3.52 11.52
CA ILE A 107 -2.21 -4.14 10.19
C ILE A 107 -2.96 -5.48 10.27
N GLU A 108 -2.66 -6.33 11.26
CA GLU A 108 -3.36 -7.60 11.48
C GLU A 108 -4.87 -7.37 11.73
N ILE A 109 -5.26 -6.42 12.61
CA ILE A 109 -6.67 -6.07 12.85
C ILE A 109 -7.38 -5.61 11.57
N ILE A 110 -6.76 -4.70 10.80
CA ILE A 110 -7.37 -4.17 9.57
C ILE A 110 -7.53 -5.31 8.55
N LEU A 111 -6.54 -6.19 8.42
CA LEU A 111 -6.60 -7.36 7.54
C LEU A 111 -7.74 -8.31 7.94
N VAL A 112 -7.90 -8.60 9.23
CA VAL A 112 -9.02 -9.42 9.74
C VAL A 112 -10.36 -8.75 9.45
N ALA A 113 -10.49 -7.44 9.70
CA ALA A 113 -11.73 -6.69 9.47
C ALA A 113 -12.13 -6.66 7.98
N VAL A 114 -11.17 -6.36 7.09
CA VAL A 114 -11.37 -6.35 5.64
C VAL A 114 -11.74 -7.75 5.14
N THR A 115 -11.06 -8.80 5.60
CA THR A 115 -11.35 -10.17 5.19
C THR A 115 -12.71 -10.65 5.69
N ALA A 116 -13.09 -10.29 6.92
CA ALA A 116 -14.44 -10.55 7.43
C ALA A 116 -15.50 -9.83 6.58
N MET A 117 -15.25 -8.58 6.19
CA MET A 117 -16.16 -7.82 5.32
C MET A 117 -16.34 -8.51 3.95
N ILE A 118 -15.27 -9.06 3.36
CA ILE A 118 -15.32 -9.84 2.12
C ILE A 118 -16.22 -11.08 2.27
N VAL A 119 -16.11 -11.79 3.40
CA VAL A 119 -16.79 -13.08 3.64
C VAL A 119 -18.27 -12.91 4.02
N PHE A 120 -18.58 -11.94 4.88
CA PHE A 120 -19.92 -11.80 5.47
C PHE A 120 -20.88 -10.96 4.61
N ILE A 121 -20.38 -10.08 3.73
CA ILE A 121 -21.26 -9.32 2.85
C ILE A 121 -21.70 -10.21 1.68
N ARG A 122 -22.96 -10.63 1.71
CA ARG A 122 -23.57 -11.57 0.75
C ARG A 122 -23.65 -11.03 -0.69
N SER A 123 -23.78 -9.72 -0.87
CA SER A 123 -23.93 -9.10 -2.20
C SER A 123 -23.42 -7.64 -2.23
N PRO A 124 -22.10 -7.42 -2.18
CA PRO A 124 -21.54 -6.08 -2.30
C PRO A 124 -21.60 -5.60 -3.76
N SER A 125 -21.67 -4.29 -3.99
CA SER A 125 -21.55 -3.71 -5.33
C SER A 125 -20.22 -4.09 -5.98
N HIS A 126 -20.20 -4.23 -7.30
CA HIS A 126 -19.02 -4.69 -8.04
C HIS A 126 -17.77 -3.82 -7.78
N ASP A 127 -17.93 -2.51 -7.62
CA ASP A 127 -16.82 -1.60 -7.37
C ASP A 127 -16.26 -1.75 -5.94
N THR A 128 -17.14 -1.84 -4.94
CA THR A 128 -16.73 -2.06 -3.55
C THR A 128 -16.02 -3.40 -3.40
N ARG A 129 -16.47 -4.44 -4.12
CA ARG A 129 -15.81 -5.74 -4.15
C ARG A 129 -14.38 -5.64 -4.65
N LYS A 130 -14.17 -5.00 -5.80
CA LYS A 130 -12.84 -4.82 -6.39
C LYS A 130 -11.91 -4.05 -5.46
N GLN A 131 -12.40 -2.95 -4.88
CA GLN A 131 -11.63 -2.13 -3.93
C GLN A 131 -11.24 -2.91 -2.68
N LEU A 132 -12.19 -3.63 -2.09
CA LEU A 132 -11.94 -4.39 -0.86
C LEU A 132 -10.97 -5.55 -1.12
N SER A 133 -11.12 -6.25 -2.24
CA SER A 133 -10.21 -7.33 -2.66
C SER A 133 -8.79 -6.85 -2.94
N SER A 134 -8.61 -5.72 -3.62
CA SER A 134 -7.26 -5.19 -3.89
C SER A 134 -6.55 -4.76 -2.60
N ILE A 135 -7.28 -4.10 -1.70
CA ILE A 135 -6.79 -3.72 -0.37
C ILE A 135 -6.42 -4.96 0.44
N ALA A 136 -7.29 -5.98 0.48
CA ALA A 136 -7.05 -7.21 1.23
C ALA A 136 -5.77 -7.94 0.79
N ILE A 137 -5.54 -8.06 -0.51
CA ILE A 137 -4.36 -8.71 -1.07
C ILE A 137 -3.09 -7.93 -0.69
N LEU A 138 -3.12 -6.59 -0.80
CA LEU A 138 -1.98 -5.75 -0.45
C LEU A 138 -1.66 -5.82 1.04
N LEU A 139 -2.66 -5.75 1.91
CA LEU A 139 -2.47 -5.92 3.36
C LEU A 139 -1.92 -7.31 3.69
N ALA A 140 -2.45 -8.37 3.08
CA ALA A 140 -1.98 -9.74 3.31
C ALA A 140 -0.51 -9.91 2.89
N ALA A 141 -0.11 -9.30 1.77
CA ALA A 141 1.28 -9.30 1.33
C ALA A 141 2.18 -8.50 2.29
N PHE A 142 1.72 -7.34 2.74
CA PHE A 142 2.49 -6.51 3.68
C PHE A 142 2.70 -7.22 5.02
N GLU A 143 1.66 -7.82 5.59
CA GLU A 143 1.75 -8.58 6.84
C GLU A 143 2.65 -9.82 6.69
N LEU A 144 2.65 -10.48 5.52
CA LEU A 144 3.59 -11.58 5.25
C LEU A 144 5.05 -11.12 5.41
N VAL A 145 5.40 -9.94 4.88
CA VAL A 145 6.74 -9.35 5.01
C VAL A 145 7.07 -9.05 6.47
N LEU A 146 6.09 -8.54 7.25
CA LEU A 146 6.26 -8.25 8.67
C LEU A 146 6.50 -9.53 9.49
N MET A 147 5.76 -10.60 9.21
CA MET A 147 5.96 -11.92 9.81
C MET A 147 7.32 -12.51 9.49
N PHE A 148 7.76 -12.46 8.22
CA PHE A 148 9.10 -12.92 7.85
C PHE A 148 10.20 -12.15 8.60
N GLY A 149 9.96 -10.88 8.93
CA GLY A 149 10.86 -10.06 9.75
C GLY A 149 11.05 -10.52 11.20
N GLN A 150 10.29 -11.50 11.69
CA GLN A 150 10.52 -12.10 13.00
C GLN A 150 11.61 -13.19 12.97
N HIS A 151 11.93 -13.72 11.78
CA HIS A 151 12.99 -14.70 11.62
C HIS A 151 14.38 -14.02 11.75
N PRO A 152 15.31 -14.53 12.57
CA PRO A 152 16.59 -13.88 12.87
C PRO A 152 17.40 -13.46 11.64
N TYR A 153 17.33 -14.23 10.56
CA TYR A 153 18.03 -13.91 9.30
C TYR A 153 17.42 -12.71 8.56
N PHE A 154 16.09 -12.64 8.46
CA PHE A 154 15.39 -11.57 7.71
C PHE A 154 15.08 -10.36 8.57
N SER A 155 15.18 -10.50 9.90
CA SER A 155 14.82 -9.47 10.86
C SER A 155 15.58 -8.17 10.65
N THR A 156 16.87 -8.23 10.36
CA THR A 156 17.68 -7.03 10.10
C THR A 156 17.13 -6.22 8.92
N ASN A 157 16.83 -6.88 7.80
CA ASN A 157 16.34 -6.20 6.59
C ASN A 157 14.94 -5.60 6.80
N VAL A 158 14.04 -6.33 7.47
CA VAL A 158 12.69 -5.84 7.74
C VAL A 158 12.70 -4.71 8.77
N VAL A 159 13.54 -4.80 9.80
CA VAL A 159 13.71 -3.71 10.80
C VAL A 159 14.32 -2.47 10.16
N MET A 160 15.29 -2.63 9.25
CA MET A 160 15.84 -1.53 8.47
C MET A 160 14.77 -0.88 7.59
N LEU A 161 13.99 -1.68 6.85
CA LEU A 161 12.87 -1.19 6.03
C LEU A 161 11.88 -0.38 6.87
N LYS A 162 11.44 -0.89 8.02
CA LYS A 162 10.53 -0.17 8.94
C LYS A 162 11.11 1.18 9.37
N ARG A 163 12.38 1.20 9.76
CA ARG A 163 13.06 2.42 10.20
C ARG A 163 13.17 3.45 9.06
N VAL A 164 13.59 3.00 7.88
CA VAL A 164 13.71 3.84 6.68
C VAL A 164 12.35 4.40 6.28
N SER A 165 11.30 3.56 6.20
CA SER A 165 9.94 4.01 5.87
C SER A 165 9.40 5.03 6.87
N PHE A 166 9.59 4.81 8.18
CA PHE A 166 9.15 5.77 9.18
C PHE A 166 9.89 7.11 9.07
N ASN A 167 11.21 7.06 8.84
CA ASN A 167 12.03 8.25 8.64
C ASN A 167 11.56 9.01 7.37
N PHE A 168 11.34 8.30 6.28
CA PHE A 168 10.80 8.83 5.03
C PHE A 168 9.48 9.59 5.26
N PHE A 169 8.48 8.97 5.90
CA PHE A 169 7.19 9.62 6.15
C PHE A 169 7.33 10.84 7.07
N LYS A 170 8.19 10.76 8.08
CA LYS A 170 8.49 11.90 8.96
C LYS A 170 9.02 13.10 8.18
N PHE A 171 9.92 12.88 7.22
CA PHE A 171 10.40 13.95 6.34
C PHE A 171 9.31 14.42 5.37
N LEU A 172 8.60 13.49 4.73
CA LEU A 172 7.52 13.79 3.79
C LEU A 172 6.47 14.73 4.40
N ILE A 173 6.14 14.59 5.68
CA ILE A 173 5.20 15.49 6.38
C ILE A 173 5.68 16.95 6.33
N TRP A 174 6.96 17.22 6.58
CA TRP A 174 7.50 18.59 6.49
C TRP A 174 7.47 19.14 5.06
N TYR A 175 7.66 18.28 4.05
CA TYR A 175 7.61 18.67 2.64
C TYR A 175 6.19 18.69 2.05
N SER A 176 5.19 18.16 2.77
CA SER A 176 3.81 18.07 2.28
C SER A 176 3.21 19.44 1.93
N MET A 177 3.52 20.48 2.71
CA MET A 177 3.09 21.85 2.43
C MET A 177 3.59 22.34 1.06
N LEU A 178 4.83 22.01 0.71
CA LEU A 178 5.44 22.39 -0.55
C LEU A 178 4.87 21.57 -1.71
N ILE A 179 4.68 20.25 -1.52
CA ILE A 179 4.04 19.38 -2.52
C ILE A 179 2.61 19.87 -2.84
N ILE A 180 1.83 20.24 -1.82
CA ILE A 180 0.47 20.78 -2.01
C ILE A 180 0.50 22.12 -2.73
N ALA A 181 1.44 23.01 -2.40
CA ALA A 181 1.59 24.30 -3.06
C ALA A 181 1.90 24.15 -4.56
N PHE A 182 2.84 23.26 -4.91
CA PHE A 182 3.12 22.95 -6.32
C PHE A 182 1.94 22.30 -7.03
N ALA A 183 1.23 21.37 -6.37
CA ALA A 183 0.05 20.73 -6.95
C ALA A 183 -1.07 21.74 -7.26
N LEU A 184 -1.33 22.68 -6.36
CA LEU A 184 -2.30 23.76 -6.58
C LEU A 184 -1.81 24.76 -7.63
N SER A 185 -0.51 25.04 -7.68
CA SER A 185 0.06 25.89 -8.73
C SER A 185 -0.06 25.24 -10.11
N PHE A 186 0.19 23.93 -10.22
CA PHE A 186 0.01 23.17 -11.46
C PHE A 186 -1.46 23.07 -11.85
N TYR A 187 -2.36 22.90 -10.89
CA TYR A 187 -3.79 23.02 -11.13
C TYR A 187 -4.13 24.39 -11.76
N LEU A 188 -3.71 25.51 -11.18
CA LEU A 188 -4.05 26.83 -11.72
C LEU A 188 -3.40 27.12 -13.08
N LEU A 189 -2.25 26.54 -13.36
CA LEU A 189 -1.44 26.87 -14.54
C LEU A 189 -1.68 25.93 -15.73
N PHE A 190 -2.07 24.69 -15.46
CA PHE A 190 -2.27 23.64 -16.44
C PHE A 190 -3.71 23.08 -16.45
N ALA A 191 -4.60 23.54 -15.56
CA ALA A 191 -6.02 23.27 -15.75
C ALA A 191 -6.45 23.89 -17.09
N LEU A 192 -7.08 23.06 -17.92
CA LEU A 192 -7.73 23.50 -19.14
C LEU A 192 -8.76 24.57 -18.77
N ASP A 193 -8.63 25.76 -19.36
CA ASP A 193 -9.60 26.85 -19.20
C ASP A 193 -11.01 26.34 -19.57
N PRO A 194 -11.98 26.28 -18.63
CA PRO A 194 -13.37 26.03 -18.98
C PRO A 194 -13.99 27.24 -19.72
N THR A 195 -13.28 28.37 -19.79
CA THR A 195 -13.75 29.65 -20.34
C THR A 195 -13.48 29.83 -21.83
N ALA A 196 -12.89 28.84 -22.51
CA ALA A 196 -12.97 28.73 -23.97
C ALA A 196 -14.27 28.03 -24.44
N ALA A 197 -15.21 27.75 -23.53
CA ALA A 197 -16.60 27.44 -23.88
C ALA A 197 -17.43 28.73 -23.82
N ASP A 198 -17.51 29.44 -24.94
CA ASP A 198 -18.63 30.33 -25.20
C ASP A 198 -19.95 29.57 -24.94
N PRO A 199 -20.91 30.10 -24.16
CA PRO A 199 -22.20 29.46 -23.95
C PRO A 199 -23.11 29.47 -25.19
N THR A 200 -22.61 29.84 -26.36
CA THR A 200 -23.36 29.92 -27.62
C THR A 200 -22.70 29.24 -28.82
N ALA A 201 -21.65 28.44 -28.63
CA ALA A 201 -21.12 27.60 -29.71
C ALA A 201 -21.96 26.33 -29.85
N ILE A 202 -23.03 26.46 -30.62
CA ILE A 202 -23.84 25.38 -31.14
C ILE A 202 -22.91 24.31 -31.75
N LYS A 203 -23.11 23.06 -31.32
CA LYS A 203 -22.63 21.84 -31.95
C LYS A 203 -22.90 21.87 -33.46
N ILE A 204 -21.94 22.27 -34.29
CA ILE A 204 -22.02 22.07 -35.75
C ILE A 204 -20.65 21.66 -36.28
N THR A 205 -20.64 20.44 -36.84
CA THR A 205 -19.69 19.82 -37.78
C THR A 205 -18.28 19.55 -37.25
N THR A 206 -17.93 18.33 -36.82
CA THR A 206 -17.71 17.08 -37.58
C THR A 206 -16.36 17.08 -38.32
N ASN A 207 -15.50 16.13 -37.89
CA ASN A 207 -14.28 15.61 -38.53
C ASN A 207 -12.94 16.27 -38.19
N GLU A 208 -12.49 16.12 -36.95
CA GLU A 208 -11.18 15.51 -36.70
C GLU A 208 -11.34 14.54 -35.53
N THR A 209 -10.92 13.30 -35.74
CA THR A 209 -10.92 12.22 -34.77
C THR A 209 -9.76 12.44 -33.81
N GLU A 210 -9.90 13.40 -32.91
CA GLU A 210 -9.09 13.43 -31.70
C GLU A 210 -10.05 13.22 -30.55
N ALA A 211 -9.94 12.05 -29.93
CA ALA A 211 -10.64 11.74 -28.70
C ALA A 211 -10.39 12.90 -27.72
N PRO A 212 -11.37 13.30 -26.89
CA PRO A 212 -11.08 14.26 -25.82
C PRO A 212 -9.92 13.68 -25.03
N ASP A 213 -8.77 14.37 -25.03
CA ASP A 213 -7.53 13.88 -24.42
C ASP A 213 -7.86 13.29 -23.05
N GLU A 214 -7.71 11.97 -22.92
CA GLU A 214 -7.86 11.25 -21.64
C GLU A 214 -6.81 11.72 -20.61
N ASP A 215 -5.87 12.58 -21.04
CA ASP A 215 -4.78 13.19 -20.29
C ASP A 215 -5.12 14.58 -19.73
N ALA A 216 -6.35 14.81 -19.25
CA ALA A 216 -6.68 16.00 -18.46
C ALA A 216 -6.02 15.95 -17.06
N SER A 217 -4.68 15.91 -17.04
CA SER A 217 -3.80 15.60 -15.90
C SER A 217 -3.92 16.59 -14.74
N PHE A 218 -4.65 17.70 -14.92
CA PHE A 218 -4.83 18.76 -13.94
C PHE A 218 -6.27 19.33 -13.89
N SER A 219 -7.29 18.56 -14.30
CA SER A 219 -8.67 19.06 -14.35
C SER A 219 -9.30 19.37 -12.99
N ASN A 220 -8.89 18.64 -11.94
CA ASN A 220 -9.42 18.75 -10.59
C ASN A 220 -8.29 18.90 -9.56
N PRO A 221 -8.46 19.70 -8.49
CA PRO A 221 -7.41 19.88 -7.47
C PRO A 221 -6.89 18.57 -6.88
N ALA A 222 -7.77 17.59 -6.63
CA ALA A 222 -7.39 16.28 -6.12
C ALA A 222 -6.57 15.46 -7.14
N GLN A 223 -6.92 15.53 -8.42
CA GLN A 223 -6.16 14.87 -9.49
C GLN A 223 -4.79 15.52 -9.67
N SER A 224 -4.72 16.85 -9.57
CA SER A 224 -3.45 17.59 -9.62
C SER A 224 -2.51 17.21 -8.48
N VAL A 225 -3.03 17.03 -7.26
CA VAL A 225 -2.25 16.50 -6.13
C VAL A 225 -1.75 15.08 -6.43
N PHE A 226 -2.62 14.21 -6.94
CA PHE A 226 -2.23 12.84 -7.29
C PHE A 226 -1.16 12.79 -8.40
N LYS A 227 -1.31 13.56 -9.49
CA LYS A 227 -0.33 13.67 -10.56
C LYS A 227 0.99 14.27 -10.04
N THR A 228 0.94 15.24 -9.13
CA THR A 228 2.16 15.80 -8.49
C THR A 228 2.87 14.77 -7.62
N ILE A 229 2.14 13.90 -6.91
CA ILE A 229 2.73 12.78 -6.15
C ILE A 229 3.36 11.75 -7.09
N ILE A 230 2.73 11.46 -8.24
CA ILE A 230 3.36 10.61 -9.27
C ILE A 230 4.65 11.26 -9.75
N MET A 231 4.64 12.56 -10.07
CA MET A 231 5.85 13.28 -10.49
C MET A 231 6.95 13.34 -9.42
N LEU A 232 6.62 13.14 -8.13
CA LEU A 232 7.61 13.04 -7.05
C LEU A 232 8.52 11.82 -7.21
N THR A 233 8.08 10.75 -7.89
CA THR A 233 8.93 9.58 -8.17
C THR A 233 10.03 9.86 -9.20
N GLY A 234 10.01 11.04 -9.84
CA GLY A 234 10.90 11.41 -10.93
C GLY A 234 10.34 11.08 -12.32
N GLU A 235 9.14 10.50 -12.41
CA GLU A 235 8.43 10.30 -13.67
C GLU A 235 7.76 11.60 -14.11
N PHE A 236 8.44 12.34 -14.99
CA PHE A 236 7.92 13.56 -15.60
C PHE A 236 7.31 13.25 -16.95
N ASP A 237 6.01 13.04 -16.97
CA ASP A 237 5.22 12.97 -18.21
C ASP A 237 5.08 14.37 -18.83
N ALA A 238 6.20 14.92 -19.30
CA ALA A 238 6.28 16.31 -19.79
C ALA A 238 5.58 16.51 -21.14
N SER A 239 5.35 15.43 -21.88
CA SER A 239 4.61 15.42 -23.15
C SER A 239 3.14 15.78 -22.98
N SER A 240 2.52 15.39 -21.85
CA SER A 240 1.10 15.67 -21.57
C SER A 240 0.85 17.03 -20.92
N ILE A 241 1.90 17.83 -20.68
CA ILE A 241 1.80 19.14 -20.03
C ILE A 241 1.78 20.25 -21.09
N ASN A 242 0.70 21.02 -21.13
CA ASN A 242 0.58 22.15 -22.04
C ASN A 242 1.36 23.38 -21.52
N PHE A 243 2.58 23.58 -22.01
CA PHE A 243 3.39 24.76 -21.69
C PHE A 243 3.09 26.00 -22.57
N SER A 244 2.10 25.93 -23.47
CA SER A 244 1.87 26.99 -24.46
C SER A 244 1.11 28.21 -23.90
N SER A 245 0.21 28.02 -22.93
CA SER A 245 -0.61 29.10 -22.37
C SER A 245 0.23 30.17 -21.65
N PHE A 246 1.22 29.75 -20.87
CA PHE A 246 2.11 30.62 -20.12
C PHE A 246 3.57 30.17 -20.26
N PRO A 247 4.23 30.43 -21.41
CA PRO A 247 5.48 29.75 -21.78
C PRO A 247 6.66 30.04 -20.86
N LEU A 248 6.67 31.18 -20.17
CA LEU A 248 7.71 31.52 -19.21
C LEU A 248 7.40 30.95 -17.81
N THR A 249 6.23 31.31 -17.27
CA THR A 249 5.82 30.98 -15.90
C THR A 249 5.67 29.47 -15.69
N SER A 250 5.10 28.75 -16.66
CA SER A 250 4.94 27.29 -16.59
C SER A 250 6.25 26.54 -16.57
N LYS A 251 7.18 26.88 -17.46
CA LYS A 251 8.51 26.28 -17.51
C LYS A 251 9.31 26.59 -16.26
N LEU A 252 9.22 27.82 -15.74
CA LEU A 252 9.93 28.22 -14.52
C LEU A 252 9.42 27.48 -13.29
N ILE A 253 8.10 27.43 -13.07
CA ILE A 253 7.51 26.73 -11.92
C ILE A 253 7.77 25.22 -12.02
N PHE A 254 7.68 24.65 -13.22
CA PHE A 254 8.02 23.25 -13.45
C PHE A 254 9.49 22.95 -13.18
N ALA A 255 10.42 23.80 -13.65
CA ALA A 255 11.84 23.65 -13.35
C ALA A 255 12.15 23.76 -11.85
N LEU A 256 11.49 24.70 -11.15
CA LEU A 256 11.61 24.85 -9.70
C LEU A 256 11.11 23.59 -8.97
N PHE A 257 10.00 23.01 -9.42
CA PHE A 257 9.48 21.74 -8.88
C PHE A 257 10.47 20.60 -9.08
N VAL A 258 11.02 20.42 -10.29
CA VAL A 258 12.03 19.39 -10.57
C VAL A 258 13.23 19.55 -9.65
N PHE A 259 13.73 20.78 -9.50
CA PHE A 259 14.87 21.06 -8.63
C PHE A 259 14.58 20.79 -7.15
N MET A 260 13.47 21.32 -6.62
CA MET A 260 13.15 21.21 -5.19
C MET A 260 12.64 19.84 -4.77
N ILE A 261 11.78 19.22 -5.55
CA ILE A 261 11.16 17.93 -5.21
C ILE A 261 12.01 16.79 -5.75
N ALA A 262 12.17 16.67 -7.06
CA ALA A 262 12.83 15.48 -7.59
C ALA A 262 14.34 15.45 -7.34
N ILE A 263 15.03 16.59 -7.36
CA ILE A 263 16.47 16.59 -7.10
C ILE A 263 16.75 16.71 -5.61
N ILE A 264 16.29 17.77 -4.94
CA ILE A 264 16.65 18.00 -3.53
C ILE A 264 15.97 16.99 -2.61
N LEU A 265 14.63 16.83 -2.69
CA LEU A 265 13.92 15.95 -1.76
C LEU A 265 14.29 14.47 -1.96
N LEU A 266 14.33 13.95 -3.19
CA LEU A 266 14.74 12.54 -3.39
C LEU A 266 16.18 12.27 -2.94
N ASN A 267 17.12 13.19 -3.19
CA ASN A 267 18.49 13.03 -2.73
C ASN A 267 18.61 13.15 -1.21
N LEU A 268 17.83 14.04 -0.59
CA LEU A 268 17.76 14.15 0.87
C LEU A 268 17.23 12.85 1.49
N LEU A 269 16.16 12.29 0.92
CA LEU A 269 15.54 11.05 1.39
C LEU A 269 16.52 9.87 1.26
N ASN A 270 17.27 9.80 0.16
CA ASN A 270 18.31 8.79 -0.03
C ASN A 270 19.51 8.98 0.92
N GLY A 271 19.87 10.22 1.26
CA GLY A 271 20.98 10.53 2.18
C GLY A 271 20.65 10.35 3.66
N LEU A 272 19.36 10.27 4.01
CA LEU A 272 18.87 10.08 5.39
C LEU A 272 18.38 8.65 5.67
N ALA A 273 18.16 7.85 4.63
CA ALA A 273 17.83 6.43 4.71
C ALA A 273 19.06 5.59 5.07
#